data_AF-A0A7W1UU51-F1
#
_entry.id   AF-A0A7W1UU51-F1
#
_cell.length_a   1.000
_cell.length_b   1.000
_cell.length_c   1.000
_cell.angle_alpha   90.00
_cell.angle_beta   90.00
_cell.angle_gamma   90.00
#
_symmetry.space_group_name_H-M   'P 1'
#
loop_
_entity.id
_entity.type
_entity.pdbx_description
1 polymer ?
#
loop_
_entity_poly.entity_id
_entity_poly.type
_entity_poly.pdbx_seq_one_letter_code
_entity_poly.pdbx_strand_id
1 'polypeptide(L)' 'MQLGVVLQTTPPSARVIDLARRADAFGFSHAWTFDSHILWQE' A
#
# COMPACT_ATOMS: atom_id res chain seq x y z
N MET A 1 17.70 7.90 8.16
CA MET A 1 17.09 6.54 8.12
C MET A 1 16.01 6.56 7.06
N GLN A 2 15.93 5.55 6.19
CA GLN A 2 14.85 5.43 5.20
C GLN A 2 13.79 4.45 5.72
N LEU A 3 12.55 4.90 5.78
CA LEU A 3 11.41 4.10 6.19
C LEU A 3 10.59 3.68 4.97
N GLY A 4 10.05 2.47 5.02
CA GLY A 4 9.13 1.91 4.03
C GLY A 4 7.91 1.30 4.70
N VAL A 5 6.82 1.15 3.94
CA VAL A 5 5.55 0.57 4.41
C VAL A 5 5.13 -0.57 3.50
N VAL A 6 4.59 -1.64 4.08
CA VAL A 6 3.93 -2.73 3.33
C VAL A 6 2.43 -2.61 3.54
N LEU A 7 1.67 -2.55 2.45
CA LEU A 7 0.22 -2.40 2.45
C LEU A 7 -0.45 -3.64 1.85
N GLN A 8 -1.42 -4.21 2.56
CA GLN A 8 -2.26 -5.28 2.02
C GLN A 8 -3.29 -4.69 1.04
N THR A 9 -3.47 -5.33 -0.11
CA THR A 9 -4.41 -4.94 -1.17
C THR A 9 -5.84 -5.40 -0.90
N THR A 10 -6.31 -5.25 0.34
CA THR A 10 -7.71 -5.56 0.69
C THR A 10 -8.66 -4.65 -0.09
N PRO A 11 -9.66 -5.20 -0.82
CA PRO A 11 -10.67 -4.40 -1.48
C PRO A 11 -11.41 -3.47 -0.51
N PRO A 12 -11.73 -2.22 -0.92
CA PRO A 12 -11.45 -1.63 -2.23
C PRO A 12 -9.99 -1.15 -2.36
N SER A 13 -9.40 -1.36 -3.55
CA SER A 13 -8.01 -0.98 -3.86
C SER A 13 -7.73 0.52 -3.66
N ALA A 14 -8.75 1.37 -3.76
CA ALA A 14 -8.65 2.80 -3.50
C ALA A 14 -8.06 3.13 -2.11
N ARG A 15 -8.33 2.30 -1.09
CA ARG A 15 -7.80 2.51 0.27
C ARG A 15 -6.28 2.33 0.33
N VAL A 16 -5.73 1.43 -0.48
CA VAL A 16 -4.27 1.20 -0.58
C VAL A 16 -3.58 2.47 -1.09
N ILE A 17 -4.16 3.10 -2.12
CA ILE A 17 -3.63 4.34 -2.71
C ILE A 17 -3.67 5.49 -1.70
N ASP A 18 -4.78 5.65 -0.97
CA ASP A 18 -4.89 6.66 0.07
C ASP A 18 -3.85 6.47 1.19
N LEU A 19 -3.61 5.23 1.62
CA LEU A 19 -2.56 4.93 2.61
C LEU A 19 -1.16 5.19 2.07
N ALA A 20 -0.88 4.84 0.82
CA ALA A 20 0.41 5.12 0.18
C ALA A 20 0.69 6.63 0.10
N ARG A 21 -0.32 7.44 -0.26
CA ARG A 21 -0.23 8.91 -0.28
C ARG A 21 0.03 9.50 1.11
N ARG A 22 -0.60 8.96 2.15
CA ARG A 22 -0.32 9.38 3.53
C ARG A 22 1.10 9.03 3.94
N ALA A 23 1.57 7.83 3.61
CA ALA A 23 2.94 7.40 3.90
C ALA A 23 3.96 8.35 3.24
N ASP A 24 3.74 8.70 1.98
CA ASP A 24 4.55 9.70 1.26
C ASP A 24 4.57 11.06 2.01
N ALA A 25 3.40 11.56 2.41
CA ALA A 25 3.28 12.80 3.20
C ALA A 25 3.99 12.74 4.57
N PHE A 26 4.20 11.54 5.14
CA PHE A 26 4.95 11.33 6.38
C PHE A 26 6.45 11.02 6.16
N GLY A 27 6.94 11.12 4.93
CA GLY A 27 8.36 10.94 4.60
C GLY A 27 8.80 9.48 4.44
N PHE A 28 7.86 8.56 4.19
CA PHE A 28 8.22 7.21 3.79
C PHE A 28 8.78 7.23 2.36
N SER A 29 9.88 6.52 2.16
CA SER A 29 10.59 6.47 0.88
C SER A 29 10.02 5.43 -0.10
N HIS A 30 9.25 4.46 0.41
CA HIS A 30 8.91 3.23 -0.29
C HIS A 30 7.54 2.68 0.19
N ALA A 31 6.61 2.38 -0.73
CA ALA A 31 5.34 1.67 -0.46
C ALA A 31 5.20 0.32 -1.24
N TRP A 32 5.21 -0.79 -0.50
CA TRP A 32 5.32 -2.17 -1.01
C TRP A 32 3.97 -2.85 -0.86
N THR A 33 3.65 -3.80 -1.71
CA THR A 33 2.48 -4.67 -1.56
C THR A 33 2.83 -6.08 -2.00
N PHE A 34 1.92 -7.02 -1.78
CA PHE A 34 2.05 -8.40 -2.22
C PHE A 34 0.88 -8.78 -3.11
N ASP A 35 1.18 -9.53 -4.16
CA ASP A 35 0.20 -10.04 -5.09
C ASP A 35 -0.28 -11.41 -4.62
N SER A 36 -1.45 -11.43 -3.97
CA SER A 36 -2.09 -12.66 -3.50
C SER A 36 -3.34 -12.92 -4.31
N HIS A 37 -3.45 -14.13 -4.88
CA HIS A 37 -4.63 -14.59 -5.63
C HIS A 37 -5.93 -14.57 -4.80
N ILE A 38 -5.82 -14.59 -3.46
CA ILE A 38 -6.97 -14.47 -2.56
C ILE A 38 -7.56 -13.04 -2.56
N LEU A 39 -6.76 -12.04 -2.95
CA LEU A 39 -7.15 -10.63 -2.98
C LEU A 39 -7.57 -10.14 -4.38
N TRP A 40 -7.56 -11.01 -5.39
CA TRP A 40 -7.96 -10.65 -6.75
C TRP A 40 -9.46 -10.33 -6.81
N GLN A 41 -9.82 -9.40 -7.69
CA GLN A 41 -11.20 -9.01 -7.98
C GLN A 41 -11.39 -9.21 -9.49
N GLU A 42 -12.51 -9.84 -9.89
CA GLU A 42 -12.93 -9.96 -11.29
C GLU A 42 -13.63 -8.69 -11.79
#